data_AF-A0A6A7MYF4-F1
#
_entry.id   AF-A0A6A7MYF4-F1
#
_cell.length_a   1.000
_cell.length_b   1.000
_cell.length_c   1.000
_cell.angle_alpha   90.00
_cell.angle_beta   90.00
_cell.angle_gamma   90.00
#
_symmetry.space_group_name_H-M   'P 1'
#
loop_
_entity.id
_entity.type
_entity.pdbx_description
1 polymer ?
#
loop_
_entity_poly.entity_id
_entity_poly.type
_entity_poly.pdbx_seq_one_letter_code
_entity_poly.pdbx_strand_id
1 'polypeptide(L)' 'MAALSLVLTALSVLTFWLVVPLFVLPPLAFFFGYKAYKARRAKGVPAGRFGQLLSVLPMVLAVAAFCLELYVMNVGYRA' A
#
# COMPACT_ATOMS: atom_id res chain seq x y z
N MET A 1 -6.81 4.43 -37.53
CA MET A 1 -5.56 3.80 -37.01
C MET A 1 -4.90 4.67 -35.93
N ALA A 2 -4.41 5.88 -36.24
CA ALA A 2 -3.66 6.72 -35.28
C ALA A 2 -4.42 7.12 -33.99
N ALA A 3 -5.73 7.38 -34.08
CA ALA A 3 -6.55 7.73 -32.91
C ALA A 3 -6.67 6.58 -31.89
N LEU A 4 -6.78 5.33 -32.38
CA LEU A 4 -6.79 4.14 -31.53
C LEU A 4 -5.44 3.94 -30.83
N SER A 5 -4.34 4.18 -31.55
CA SER A 5 -2.99 4.15 -30.98
C SER A 5 -2.83 5.15 -29.85
N LEU A 6 -3.32 6.38 -30.01
CA LEU A 6 -3.27 7.42 -28.98
C LEU A 6 -4.09 7.05 -27.73
N VAL A 7 -5.29 6.49 -27.92
CA VAL A 7 -6.14 6.02 -26.82
C VAL A 7 -5.47 4.88 -26.04
N LEU A 8 -4.87 3.91 -26.74
CA LEU A 8 -4.14 2.80 -26.12
C LEU A 8 -2.92 3.29 -25.33
N THR A 9 -2.17 4.25 -25.86
CA THR A 9 -1.03 4.85 -25.14
C THR A 9 -1.49 5.58 -23.89
N ALA A 10 -2.57 6.37 -23.98
CA ALA A 10 -3.14 7.07 -22.82
C ALA A 10 -3.61 6.09 -21.73
N LEU A 11 -4.31 5.02 -22.12
CA LEU A 11 -4.71 3.93 -21.22
C LEU A 11 -3.50 3.24 -20.57
N SER A 12 -2.44 3.00 -21.33
CA SER A 12 -1.20 2.36 -20.85
C SER A 12 -0.48 3.23 -19.82
N VAL A 13 -0.42 4.54 -20.03
CA VAL A 13 0.17 5.48 -19.07
C VAL A 13 -0.64 5.52 -17.79
N LEU A 14 -1.97 5.50 -17.89
CA LEU A 14 -2.87 5.57 -16.74
C LEU A 14 -2.82 4.28 -15.91
N THR A 15 -2.73 3.11 -16.55
CA THR A 15 -2.51 1.83 -15.85
C THR A 15 -1.12 1.76 -15.22
N PHE A 16 -0.07 2.22 -15.89
CA PHE A 16 1.26 2.34 -15.28
C PHE A 16 1.25 3.23 -14.04
N TRP A 17 0.50 4.32 -14.08
CA TRP A 17 0.35 5.22 -12.94
C TRP A 17 -0.37 4.56 -11.77
N LEU A 18 -1.35 3.68 -12.04
CA LEU A 18 -2.07 2.90 -11.03
C LEU A 18 -1.24 1.78 -10.41
N VAL A 19 -0.21 1.27 -11.09
CA VAL A 19 0.71 0.25 -10.53
C VAL A 19 1.49 0.82 -9.34
N VAL A 20 1.85 2.10 -9.37
CA VAL A 20 2.62 2.75 -8.28
C VAL A 20 1.86 2.72 -6.93
N PRO A 21 0.62 3.23 -6.81
CA PRO A 21 -0.10 3.18 -5.56
C PRO A 21 -0.44 1.75 -5.10
N LEU A 22 -0.52 0.79 -6.01
CA LEU A 22 -0.89 -0.59 -5.70
C LEU A 22 0.29 -1.43 -5.21
N PHE A 23 1.46 -1.27 -5.83
CA PHE A 23 2.64 -2.11 -5.51
C PHE A 23 3.69 -1.38 -4.69
N VAL A 24 3.74 -0.05 -4.75
CA VAL A 24 4.82 0.73 -4.12
C VAL A 24 4.36 1.36 -2.81
N LEU A 25 3.16 1.94 -2.74
CA LEU A 25 2.66 2.59 -1.51
C LEU A 25 2.50 1.62 -0.33
N PRO A 26 1.94 0.40 -0.46
CA PRO A 26 1.70 -0.46 0.69
C PRO A 26 3.00 -0.94 1.36
N PRO A 27 4.04 -1.40 0.61
CA PRO A 27 5.34 -1.71 1.21
C PRO A 27 6.01 -0.49 1.85
N LEU A 28 5.89 0.69 1.25
CA LEU A 28 6.42 1.94 1.83
C LEU A 28 5.71 2.34 3.11
N ALA A 29 4.38 2.24 3.15
CA ALA A 29 3.58 2.49 4.34
C ALA A 29 3.97 1.54 5.48
N PHE A 30 4.19 0.26 5.15
CA PHE A 30 4.71 -0.73 6.11
C PHE A 30 6.11 -0.37 6.59
N PHE A 31 7.04 0.00 5.70
CA PHE A 31 8.41 0.35 6.04
C PHE A 31 8.48 1.59 6.96
N PHE A 32 7.76 2.65 6.62
CA PHE A 32 7.69 3.84 7.47
C PHE A 32 6.98 3.57 8.80
N GLY A 33 5.92 2.76 8.79
CA GLY A 33 5.27 2.27 10.00
C GLY A 33 6.24 1.51 10.91
N TYR A 34 7.05 0.61 10.34
CA TYR A 34 8.06 -0.14 11.08
C TYR A 34 9.15 0.77 11.65
N LYS A 35 9.65 1.70 10.84
CA LYS A 35 10.67 2.66 11.27
C LYS A 35 10.16 3.53 12.42
N ALA A 36 8.92 4.00 12.35
CA ALA A 36 8.26 4.75 13.42
C ALA A 36 8.06 3.89 14.68
N TYR A 37 7.62 2.65 14.54
CA TYR A 37 7.48 1.69 15.64
C TYR A 37 8.81 1.44 16.35
N LYS A 38 9.87 1.14 15.58
CA LYS A 38 11.22 0.91 16.12
C LYS A 38 11.77 2.16 16.81
N ALA A 39 11.58 3.34 16.22
CA ALA A 39 12.01 4.61 16.82
C ALA A 39 11.28 4.91 18.14
N ARG A 40 9.98 4.61 18.26
CA ARG A 40 9.24 4.76 19.53
C ARG A 40 9.75 3.78 20.59
N ARG A 41 10.01 2.53 20.22
CA ARG A 41 10.54 1.51 21.14
C ARG A 41 11.93 1.87 21.66
N ALA A 42 12.79 2.43 20.79
CA ALA A 42 14.13 2.89 21.16
C ALA A 42 14.12 4.10 22.13
N LYS A 43 13.09 4.94 22.09
CA LYS A 43 12.94 6.08 23.00
C LYS A 43 12.45 5.70 24.41
N GLY A 44 12.19 4.42 24.67
CA GLY A 44 11.79 3.94 26.01
C GLY A 44 10.46 4.51 26.53
N VAL A 45 9.63 5.08 25.66
CA VAL A 45 8.34 5.67 26.06
C VAL A 45 7.41 4.53 26.46
N PRO A 46 6.93 4.48 27.72
CA PRO A 46 6.01 3.44 28.16
C PRO A 46 4.66 3.67 27.46
N ALA A 47 4.44 2.95 26.36
CA ALA A 47 3.14 2.90 25.71
C ALA A 47 2.30 1.87 26.47
N GLY A 48 1.15 2.30 27.02
CA GLY A 48 0.14 1.36 27.51
C GLY A 48 -0.29 0.39 26.40
N ARG A 49 -0.93 -0.74 26.77
CA ARG A 49 -1.37 -1.78 25.81
C ARG A 49 -2.12 -1.20 24.60
N PHE A 50 -2.94 -0.17 24.83
CA PHE A 50 -3.66 0.54 23.78
C PHE A 50 -2.76 1.36 22.83
N GLY A 51 -1.71 1.99 23.36
CA GLY A 51 -0.71 2.73 22.58
C GLY A 51 0.17 1.81 21.74
N GLN A 52 0.47 0.60 22.23
CA GLN A 52 1.11 -0.44 21.42
C GLN A 52 0.20 -0.87 20.26
N LEU A 53 -1.09 -1.12 20.53
CA LEU A 53 -2.05 -1.52 19.50
C LEU A 53 -2.15 -0.46 18.38
N LEU A 54 -2.30 0.81 18.76
CA LEU A 54 -2.33 1.95 17.85
C LEU A 54 -1.04 2.10 17.02
N SER A 55 0.12 1.71 17.58
CA SER A 55 1.40 1.80 16.86
C SER A 55 1.57 0.72 15.78
N VAL A 56 0.93 -0.44 15.95
CA VAL A 56 0.98 -1.58 15.02
C VAL A 56 -0.14 -1.49 13.97
N LEU A 57 -1.24 -0.82 14.30
CA LEU A 57 -2.39 -0.59 13.43
C LEU A 57 -2.04 -0.09 12.01
N PRO A 58 -1.19 0.93 11.79
CA PRO A 58 -0.83 1.36 10.44
C PRO A 58 -0.08 0.27 9.64
N MET A 59 0.70 -0.58 10.32
CA MET A 59 1.39 -1.70 9.65
C MET A 59 0.42 -2.81 9.25
N VAL A 60 -0.53 -3.13 10.14
CA VAL A 60 -1.59 -4.12 9.86
C VAL A 60 -2.50 -3.64 8.74
N LEU A 61 -2.89 -2.37 8.74
CA LEU A 61 -3.67 -1.77 7.66
C LEU A 61 -2.92 -1.81 6.33
N ALA A 62 -1.61 -1.52 6.31
CA ALA A 62 -0.82 -1.59 5.09
C ALA A 62 -0.79 -3.01 4.51
N VAL A 63 -0.63 -4.04 5.36
CA VAL A 63 -0.67 -5.45 4.93
C VAL A 63 -2.07 -5.84 4.45
N ALA A 64 -3.11 -5.47 5.19
CA ALA A 64 -4.48 -5.78 4.83
C ALA A 64 -4.88 -5.11 3.50
N ALA A 65 -4.50 -3.85 3.30
CA ALA A 65 -4.71 -3.11 2.05
C ALA A 65 -4.00 -3.81 0.89
N PHE A 66 -2.73 -4.19 1.05
CA PHE A 66 -2.00 -4.92 0.01
C PHE A 66 -2.65 -6.26 -0.35
N CYS A 67 -3.06 -7.06 0.64
CA CYS A 67 -3.76 -8.32 0.40
C CYS A 67 -5.12 -8.11 -0.29
N LEU A 68 -5.87 -7.08 0.11
CA LEU A 68 -7.14 -6.73 -0.49
C LEU A 68 -6.96 -6.29 -1.95
N GLU A 69 -5.95 -5.48 -2.23
CA GLU A 69 -5.59 -5.03 -3.58
C GLU A 69 -5.24 -6.22 -4.49
N LEU A 70 -4.43 -7.17 -4.02
CA LEU A 70 -4.13 -8.40 -4.75
C LEU A 70 -5.38 -9.25 -4.99
N TYR A 71 -6.27 -9.34 -4.00
CA TYR A 71 -7.53 -10.05 -4.13
C TYR A 71 -8.43 -9.40 -5.19
N VAL A 72 -8.59 -8.08 -5.16
CA VAL A 72 -9.37 -7.32 -6.15
C VAL A 72 -8.78 -7.49 -7.54
N MET A 73 -7.45 -7.45 -7.69
CA MET A 73 -6.80 -7.76 -8.97
C MET A 73 -7.12 -9.17 -9.45
N ASN A 74 -7.02 -10.17 -8.58
CA ASN A 74 -7.28 -11.57 -8.95
C ASN A 74 -8.76 -11.82 -9.32
N VAL A 75 -9.70 -11.21 -8.61
CA VAL A 75 -11.13 -11.31 -8.93
C VAL A 75 -11.46 -10.51 -10.20
N GLY A 76 -10.91 -9.30 -10.34
CA GLY A 76 -11.11 -8.45 -11.51
C GLY A 76 -10.50 -9.03 -12.79
N TYR A 77 -9.42 -9.80 -12.70
CA TYR A 77 -8.82 -10.50 -13.85
C TYR A 77 -9.60 -11.76 -14.25
N ARG A 78 -10.45 -12.29 -13.36
CA ARG A 78 -11.31 -13.46 -13.62
C ARG A 78 -12.67 -13.10 -14.22
N ALA A 79 -13.08 -11.83 -14.14
CA ALA A 79 -14.33 -11.30 -14.72
C ALA A 79 -14.13 -10.95 -16.20
#